data_AF-A0A542I202-F1
#
_entry.id   AF-A0A542I202-F1
#
_cell.length_a   1.000
_cell.length_b   1.000
_cell.length_c   1.000
_cell.angle_alpha   90.00
_cell.angle_beta   90.00
_cell.angle_gamma   90.00
#
_symmetry.space_group_name_H-M   'P 1'
#
loop_
_entity.id
_entity.type
_entity.pdbx_description
1 polymer ?
#
loop_
_entity_poly.entity_id
_entity_poly.type
_entity_poly.pdbx_seq_one_letter_code
_entity_poly.pdbx_strand_id
1 'polypeptide(L)'
;MGKAAVEKAFEEVRSALAVLNAEVDGQGSEAFSVADPLAGSADGCLDVLAGAREVEAGFAGLKAKAAVKYAESASVVAGPNVPVQAQEMAVAAEIGCVLALGPRAASSFLATSHAVVSSLPRTLAGLEAGSLSWQHAVVMADEAACLDAAGAAALEAHFLDPEAPDAARGCPAGEMPAHRFRAKARTWRERHHAESIEKRHVKGVADRRVEFRPDQDGMAWLSACLPAAQALAGWNRLTAMSRSLQGPRSPALCPS
;
A
#
# COMPACT_ATOMS: atom_id res chain seq x y z
N MET A 1 25.91 -2.97 -14.33
CA MET A 1 25.68 -3.96 -13.26
C MET A 1 25.50 -5.31 -13.92
N GLY A 2 26.25 -6.33 -13.50
CA GLY A 2 26.37 -7.58 -14.25
C GLY A 2 25.10 -8.42 -14.20
N LYS A 3 24.53 -8.73 -15.37
CA LYS A 3 23.38 -9.64 -15.53
C LYS A 3 23.55 -10.95 -14.74
N ALA A 4 24.75 -11.52 -14.76
CA ALA A 4 25.10 -12.73 -14.02
C ALA A 4 24.97 -12.58 -12.49
N ALA A 5 25.28 -11.40 -11.93
CA ALA A 5 25.14 -11.17 -10.49
C ALA A 5 23.66 -11.11 -10.05
N VAL A 6 22.80 -10.54 -10.89
CA VAL A 6 21.35 -10.50 -10.66
C VAL A 6 20.74 -11.89 -10.75
N GLU A 7 21.13 -12.67 -11.77
CA GLU A 7 20.68 -14.05 -11.95
C GLU A 7 21.05 -14.92 -10.74
N LYS A 8 22.31 -14.83 -10.28
CA LYS A 8 22.78 -15.53 -9.09
C LYS A 8 21.99 -15.14 -7.83
N ALA A 9 21.76 -13.85 -7.60
CA ALA A 9 21.00 -13.39 -6.43
C ALA A 9 19.57 -13.96 -6.41
N PHE A 10 18.88 -13.99 -7.57
CA PHE A 10 17.54 -14.57 -7.65
C PHE A 10 17.54 -16.10 -7.51
N GLU A 11 18.62 -16.79 -7.88
CA GLU A 11 18.77 -18.21 -7.62
C GLU A 11 18.88 -18.51 -6.12
N GLU A 12 19.70 -17.74 -5.40
CA GLU A 12 19.83 -17.84 -3.93
C GLU A 12 18.47 -17.58 -3.23
N VAL A 13 17.72 -16.56 -3.67
CA VAL A 13 16.37 -16.28 -3.14
C VAL A 13 15.42 -17.46 -3.37
N ARG A 14 15.41 -18.06 -4.57
CA ARG A 14 14.56 -19.22 -4.87
C ARG A 14 14.95 -20.44 -4.02
N SER A 15 16.25 -20.65 -3.79
CA SER A 15 16.73 -21.71 -2.91
C SER A 15 16.28 -21.50 -1.47
N ALA A 16 16.37 -20.28 -0.95
CA ALA A 16 15.90 -19.95 0.39
C ALA A 16 14.38 -20.15 0.53
N LEU A 17 13.60 -19.76 -0.48
CA LEU A 17 12.16 -19.99 -0.50
C LEU A 17 11.80 -21.49 -0.49
N ALA A 18 12.57 -22.32 -1.20
CA ALA A 18 12.38 -23.77 -1.17
C ALA A 18 12.60 -24.37 0.23
N VAL A 19 13.60 -23.86 0.97
CA VAL A 19 13.83 -24.24 2.37
C VAL A 19 12.65 -23.83 3.25
N LEU A 20 12.19 -22.58 3.17
CA LEU A 20 11.05 -22.11 3.95
C LEU A 20 9.77 -22.92 3.70
N ASN A 21 9.50 -23.29 2.44
CA ASN A 21 8.36 -24.14 2.11
C ASN A 21 8.50 -25.54 2.72
N ALA A 22 9.69 -26.15 2.67
CA ALA A 22 9.92 -27.46 3.28
C ALA A 22 9.72 -27.47 4.80
N GLU A 23 10.12 -26.40 5.48
CA GLU A 23 9.88 -26.21 6.92
C GLU A 23 8.38 -26.09 7.25
N VAL A 24 7.63 -25.29 6.47
CA VAL A 24 6.16 -25.16 6.63
C VAL A 24 5.42 -26.46 6.34
N ASP A 25 5.88 -27.25 5.35
CA ASP A 25 5.31 -28.55 5.00
C ASP A 25 5.63 -29.65 6.05
N GLY A 26 6.38 -29.33 7.11
CA GLY A 26 6.78 -30.29 8.14
C GLY A 26 7.83 -31.31 7.67
N GLN A 27 8.50 -31.02 6.55
CA GLN A 27 9.60 -31.81 6.00
C GLN A 27 10.99 -31.26 6.44
N GLY A 28 10.97 -30.26 7.32
CA GLY A 28 12.15 -29.66 7.94
C GLY A 28 12.95 -30.63 8.80
N SER A 29 14.23 -30.32 9.01
CA SER A 29 15.18 -31.22 9.69
C SER A 29 15.01 -31.30 11.21
N GLU A 30 14.34 -30.33 11.84
CA GLU A 30 14.14 -30.28 13.29
C GLU A 30 12.69 -29.90 13.65
N ALA A 31 12.16 -30.50 14.72
CA ALA A 31 10.88 -30.07 15.29
C ALA A 31 11.05 -28.69 15.94
N PHE A 32 10.18 -27.74 15.61
CA PHE A 32 10.17 -26.39 16.18
C PHE A 32 10.13 -26.36 17.74
N SER A 33 9.67 -27.43 18.40
CA SER A 33 9.80 -27.62 19.85
C SER A 33 9.77 -29.11 20.22
N VAL A 34 10.62 -29.52 21.16
CA VAL A 34 10.68 -30.90 21.72
C VAL A 34 9.64 -31.11 22.83
N ALA A 35 9.16 -30.05 23.47
CA ALA A 35 8.28 -30.13 24.65
C ALA A 35 6.79 -30.18 24.28
N ASP A 36 6.39 -29.50 23.21
CA ASP A 36 5.05 -29.58 22.60
C ASP A 36 5.20 -29.38 21.07
N PRO A 37 5.22 -30.47 20.30
CA PRO A 37 5.43 -30.42 18.85
C PRO A 37 4.35 -29.63 18.10
N LEU A 38 3.11 -29.59 18.61
CA LEU A 38 2.00 -28.88 17.98
C LEU A 38 2.07 -27.38 18.25
N ALA A 39 2.40 -26.97 19.47
CA ALA A 39 2.62 -25.56 19.80
C ALA A 39 3.88 -25.02 19.09
N GLY A 40 4.97 -25.79 19.04
CA GLY A 40 6.18 -25.40 18.31
C GLY A 40 5.92 -25.19 16.81
N SER A 41 5.16 -26.09 16.17
CA SER A 41 4.82 -25.96 14.75
C SER A 41 3.97 -24.72 14.45
N ALA A 42 3.04 -24.37 15.34
CA ALA A 42 2.23 -23.16 15.22
C ALA A 42 3.08 -21.88 15.38
N ASP A 43 3.99 -21.84 16.35
CA ASP A 43 4.90 -20.71 16.57
C ASP A 43 5.87 -20.53 15.38
N GLY A 44 6.42 -21.62 14.86
CA GLY A 44 7.27 -21.61 13.68
C GLY A 44 6.58 -21.05 12.43
N CYS A 45 5.30 -21.35 12.22
CA CYS A 45 4.52 -20.77 11.12
C CYS A 45 4.34 -19.25 11.29
N LEU A 46 4.15 -18.76 12.52
CA LEU A 46 4.05 -17.33 12.80
C LEU A 46 5.38 -16.62 12.54
N ASP A 47 6.51 -17.24 12.90
CA ASP A 47 7.85 -16.71 12.60
C ASP A 47 8.11 -16.64 11.09
N VAL A 48 7.72 -17.68 10.33
CA VAL A 48 7.81 -17.66 8.86
C VAL A 48 6.95 -16.54 8.27
N LEU A 49 5.74 -16.32 8.78
CA LEU A 49 4.88 -15.21 8.33
C LEU A 49 5.48 -13.84 8.67
N ALA A 50 6.09 -13.68 9.84
CA ALA A 50 6.77 -12.46 10.24
C ALA A 50 7.98 -12.17 9.33
N GLY A 51 8.84 -13.17 9.10
CA GLY A 51 9.99 -13.05 8.21
C GLY A 51 9.58 -12.81 6.75
N ALA A 52 8.56 -13.51 6.26
CA ALA A 52 8.03 -13.30 4.91
C ALA A 52 7.55 -11.86 4.70
N ARG A 53 6.85 -11.30 5.69
CA ARG A 53 6.42 -9.90 5.67
C ARG A 53 7.60 -8.93 5.53
N GLU A 54 8.70 -9.14 6.26
CA GLU A 54 9.90 -8.29 6.18
C GLU A 54 10.58 -8.39 4.82
N VAL A 55 10.72 -9.61 4.29
CA VAL A 55 11.30 -9.87 2.96
C VAL A 55 10.45 -9.23 1.86
N GLU A 56 9.12 -9.37 1.93
CA GLU A 56 8.19 -8.73 0.98
C GLU A 56 8.31 -7.21 0.98
N ALA A 57 8.48 -6.60 2.15
CA ALA A 57 8.72 -5.16 2.30
C ALA A 57 10.05 -4.76 1.63
N GLY A 58 11.13 -5.51 1.86
CA GLY A 58 12.42 -5.31 1.21
C GLY A 58 12.32 -5.39 -0.32
N PHE A 59 11.63 -6.42 -0.84
CA PHE A 59 11.36 -6.55 -2.28
C PHE A 59 10.49 -5.41 -2.83
N ALA A 60 9.54 -4.89 -2.04
CA ALA A 60 8.76 -3.73 -2.44
C ALA A 60 9.64 -2.47 -2.58
N GLY A 61 10.56 -2.24 -1.64
CA GLY A 61 11.55 -1.17 -1.72
C GLY A 61 12.47 -1.32 -2.95
N LEU A 62 12.96 -2.54 -3.20
CA LEU A 62 13.75 -2.85 -4.40
C LEU A 62 12.99 -2.55 -5.70
N LYS A 63 11.72 -2.99 -5.80
CA LYS A 63 10.86 -2.72 -6.96
C LYS A 63 10.67 -1.23 -7.18
N ALA A 64 10.44 -0.45 -6.11
CA ALA A 64 10.29 1.00 -6.21
C ALA A 64 11.55 1.67 -6.75
N LYS A 65 12.73 1.30 -6.23
CA LYS A 65 14.02 1.83 -6.73
C LYS A 65 14.28 1.45 -8.18
N ALA A 66 14.00 0.20 -8.55
CA ALA A 66 14.14 -0.25 -9.93
C ALA A 66 13.21 0.51 -10.89
N ALA A 67 11.96 0.73 -10.50
CA ALA A 67 10.98 1.50 -11.27
C ALA A 67 11.41 2.96 -11.49
N VAL A 68 11.88 3.64 -10.43
CA VAL A 68 12.36 5.03 -10.53
C VAL A 68 13.61 5.12 -11.41
N LYS A 69 14.59 4.22 -11.21
CA LYS A 69 15.79 4.18 -12.04
C LYS A 69 15.47 3.90 -13.52
N TYR A 70 14.46 3.06 -13.78
CA TYR A 70 13.98 2.82 -15.13
C TYR A 70 13.34 4.07 -15.74
N ALA A 71 12.46 4.74 -15.00
CA ALA A 71 11.83 5.98 -15.43
C ALA A 71 12.85 7.09 -15.74
N GLU A 72 13.88 7.25 -14.90
CA GLU A 72 15.00 8.17 -15.13
C GLU A 72 15.82 7.80 -16.38
N SER A 73 16.05 6.51 -16.60
CA SER A 73 16.76 6.06 -17.80
C SER A 73 15.95 6.32 -19.06
N ALA A 74 14.63 6.09 -18.99
CA ALA A 74 13.71 6.37 -20.09
C ALA A 74 13.61 7.89 -20.38
N SER A 75 13.67 8.75 -19.36
CA SER A 75 13.67 10.21 -19.53
C SER A 75 14.88 10.74 -20.27
N VAL A 76 16.06 10.16 -20.06
CA VAL A 76 17.28 10.51 -20.80
C VAL A 76 17.23 10.09 -22.27
N VAL A 77 16.57 8.97 -22.58
CA VAL A 77 16.47 8.43 -23.95
C VAL A 77 15.39 9.14 -24.77
N ALA A 78 14.36 9.68 -24.13
CA ALA A 78 13.32 10.41 -24.84
C ALA A 78 13.85 11.69 -25.48
N GLY A 79 13.48 11.93 -26.73
CA GLY A 79 13.82 13.17 -27.42
C GLY A 79 13.14 14.39 -26.78
N PRO A 80 13.69 15.61 -26.96
CA PRO A 80 13.23 16.83 -26.28
C PRO A 80 11.78 17.25 -26.57
N ASN A 81 11.10 16.59 -27.51
CA ASN A 81 9.74 16.91 -27.96
C ASN A 81 8.67 15.94 -27.43
N VAL A 82 9.02 14.92 -26.65
CA VAL A 82 8.02 13.99 -26.09
C VAL A 82 7.31 14.65 -24.92
N PRO A 83 5.97 14.72 -24.91
CA PRO A 83 5.23 15.22 -23.76
C PRO A 83 5.51 14.37 -22.52
N VAL A 84 5.84 14.99 -21.39
CA VAL A 84 6.15 14.31 -20.12
C VAL A 84 5.07 13.30 -19.74
N GLN A 85 3.80 13.67 -19.88
CA GLN A 85 2.67 12.78 -19.57
C GLN A 85 2.63 11.53 -20.47
N ALA A 86 2.94 11.67 -21.76
CA ALA A 86 2.98 10.53 -22.68
C ALA A 86 4.12 9.57 -22.33
N GLN A 87 5.25 10.13 -21.91
CA GLN A 87 6.38 9.35 -21.42
C GLN A 87 6.07 8.62 -20.11
N GLU A 88 5.52 9.29 -19.11
CA GLU A 88 5.12 8.67 -17.84
C GLU A 88 4.11 7.53 -18.06
N MET A 89 3.17 7.70 -19.00
CA MET A 89 2.22 6.66 -19.38
C MET A 89 2.90 5.46 -20.03
N ALA A 90 3.86 5.68 -20.94
CA ALA A 90 4.62 4.61 -21.58
C ALA A 90 5.45 3.81 -20.55
N VAL A 91 6.18 4.51 -19.68
CA VAL A 91 6.96 3.91 -18.60
C VAL A 91 6.06 3.10 -17.66
N ALA A 92 4.92 3.67 -17.24
CA ALA A 92 3.97 2.95 -16.41
C ALA A 92 3.40 1.72 -17.11
N ALA A 93 3.14 1.77 -18.42
CA ALA A 93 2.64 0.62 -19.18
C ALA A 93 3.66 -0.52 -19.24
N GLU A 94 4.94 -0.22 -19.45
CA GLU A 94 6.01 -1.22 -19.48
C GLU A 94 6.24 -1.86 -18.11
N ILE A 95 6.28 -1.04 -17.04
CA ILE A 95 6.34 -1.54 -15.66
C ILE A 95 5.10 -2.40 -15.36
N GLY A 96 3.92 -1.95 -15.79
CA GLY A 96 2.68 -2.70 -15.63
C GLY A 96 2.71 -4.05 -16.33
N CYS A 97 3.31 -4.13 -17.51
CA CYS A 97 3.50 -5.39 -18.23
C CYS A 97 4.41 -6.35 -17.45
N VAL A 98 5.55 -5.87 -16.95
CA VAL A 98 6.52 -6.69 -16.19
C VAL A 98 5.95 -7.15 -14.85
N LEU A 99 5.22 -6.29 -14.15
CA LEU A 99 4.65 -6.59 -12.82
C LEU A 99 3.24 -7.19 -12.88
N ALA A 100 2.70 -7.43 -14.09
CA ALA A 100 1.32 -7.87 -14.31
C ALA A 100 0.26 -6.96 -13.61
N LEU A 101 0.45 -5.65 -13.67
CA LEU A 101 -0.45 -4.64 -13.11
C LEU A 101 -1.33 -4.02 -14.19
N GLY A 102 -2.60 -3.79 -13.87
CA GLY A 102 -3.49 -2.99 -14.72
C GLY A 102 -3.02 -1.53 -14.81
N PRO A 103 -3.40 -0.77 -15.85
CA PRO A 103 -2.85 0.56 -16.12
C PRO A 103 -2.92 1.52 -14.93
N ARG A 104 -4.08 1.59 -14.25
CA ARG A 104 -4.27 2.45 -13.06
C ARG A 104 -3.34 2.04 -11.90
N ALA A 105 -3.16 0.74 -11.70
CA ALA A 105 -2.30 0.23 -10.63
C ALA A 105 -0.82 0.49 -10.94
N ALA A 106 -0.41 0.36 -12.20
CA ALA A 106 0.96 0.64 -12.63
C ALA A 106 1.31 2.14 -12.49
N SER A 107 0.41 3.04 -12.90
CA SER A 107 0.61 4.48 -12.70
C SER A 107 0.68 4.85 -11.21
N SER A 108 -0.21 4.28 -10.39
CA SER A 108 -0.20 4.52 -8.94
C SER A 108 1.07 3.98 -8.27
N PHE A 109 1.51 2.78 -8.68
CA PHE A 109 2.77 2.18 -8.23
C PHE A 109 3.97 3.06 -8.60
N LEU A 110 4.04 3.54 -9.85
CA LEU A 110 5.13 4.42 -10.30
C LEU A 110 5.14 5.75 -9.53
N ALA A 111 3.98 6.39 -9.37
CA ALA A 111 3.86 7.64 -8.61
C ALA A 111 4.28 7.47 -7.14
N THR A 112 3.83 6.39 -6.49
CA THR A 112 4.24 6.06 -5.11
C THR A 112 5.74 5.79 -5.05
N SER A 113 6.28 5.03 -6.00
CA SER A 113 7.71 4.71 -6.06
C SER A 113 8.56 5.97 -6.17
N HIS A 114 8.18 6.92 -7.02
CA HIS A 114 8.84 8.22 -7.10
C HIS A 114 8.79 8.96 -5.77
N ALA A 115 7.61 9.12 -5.17
CA ALA A 115 7.47 9.84 -3.89
C ALA A 115 8.33 9.21 -2.77
N VAL A 116 8.34 7.88 -2.68
CA VAL A 116 9.12 7.14 -1.68
C VAL A 116 10.63 7.33 -1.89
N VAL A 117 11.10 7.24 -3.14
CA VAL A 117 12.53 7.30 -3.45
C VAL A 117 13.09 8.73 -3.41
N SER A 118 12.32 9.73 -3.87
CA SER A 118 12.83 11.10 -3.99
C SER A 118 12.57 11.96 -2.76
N SER A 119 11.48 11.72 -2.02
CA SER A 119 10.98 12.67 -1.01
C SER A 119 10.80 12.06 0.38
N LEU A 120 10.86 10.73 0.52
CA LEU A 120 10.57 10.03 1.78
C LEU A 120 11.68 9.01 2.14
N PRO A 121 12.90 9.49 2.43
CA PRO A 121 14.06 8.63 2.68
C PRO A 121 13.89 7.69 3.88
N ARG A 122 13.18 8.10 4.95
CA ARG A 122 12.96 7.23 6.12
C ARG A 122 11.95 6.13 5.83
N THR A 123 10.95 6.42 5.00
CA THR A 123 9.97 5.45 4.52
C THR A 123 10.65 4.41 3.63
N LEU A 124 11.57 4.83 2.76
CA LEU A 124 12.38 3.92 1.96
C LEU A 124 13.27 3.04 2.85
N ALA A 125 13.96 3.62 3.83
CA ALA A 125 14.78 2.86 4.76
C ALA A 125 13.96 1.84 5.57
N GLY A 126 12.74 2.20 5.98
CA GLY A 126 11.83 1.27 6.66
C GLY A 126 11.33 0.13 5.79
N LEU A 127 11.12 0.37 4.48
CA LEU A 127 10.82 -0.70 3.52
C LEU A 127 12.02 -1.64 3.35
N GLU A 128 13.22 -1.08 3.15
CA GLU A 128 14.45 -1.87 2.97
C GLU A 128 14.81 -2.69 4.21
N ALA A 129 14.51 -2.17 5.40
CA ALA A 129 14.70 -2.86 6.67
C ALA A 129 13.55 -3.83 7.03
N GLY A 130 12.49 -3.92 6.22
CA GLY A 130 11.34 -4.79 6.49
C GLY A 130 10.37 -4.29 7.56
N SER A 131 10.66 -3.18 8.24
CA SER A 131 9.84 -2.64 9.32
C SER A 131 8.53 -2.01 8.83
N LEU A 132 8.50 -1.49 7.60
CA LEU A 132 7.31 -0.95 6.95
C LEU A 132 6.90 -1.80 5.75
N SER A 133 5.61 -2.13 5.65
CA SER A 133 5.08 -2.74 4.41
C SER A 133 4.83 -1.70 3.32
N TRP A 134 4.70 -2.16 2.06
CA TRP A 134 4.34 -1.30 0.93
C TRP A 134 3.08 -0.46 1.18
N GLN A 135 2.09 -1.01 1.88
CA GLN A 135 0.85 -0.29 2.21
C GLN A 135 1.10 0.90 3.16
N HIS A 136 2.08 0.80 4.06
CA HIS A 136 2.48 1.94 4.89
C HIS A 136 3.17 3.01 4.06
N ALA A 137 4.01 2.61 3.10
CA ALA A 137 4.67 3.53 2.19
C ALA A 137 3.67 4.27 1.27
N VAL A 138 2.64 3.58 0.77
CA VAL A 138 1.52 4.21 0.05
C VAL A 138 0.84 5.26 0.91
N VAL A 139 0.56 4.96 2.18
CA VAL A 139 -0.04 5.93 3.10
C VAL A 139 0.86 7.14 3.31
N MET A 140 2.17 6.95 3.50
CA MET A 140 3.12 8.05 3.63
C MET A 140 3.16 8.91 2.37
N ALA A 141 3.21 8.30 1.19
CA ALA A 141 3.20 9.00 -0.08
C ALA A 141 1.90 9.80 -0.31
N ASP A 142 0.74 9.18 -0.06
CA ASP A 142 -0.57 9.84 -0.18
C ASP A 142 -0.69 11.05 0.76
N GLU A 143 -0.22 10.90 1.99
CA GLU A 143 -0.33 11.94 3.01
C GLU A 143 0.70 13.08 2.79
N ALA A 144 1.89 12.74 2.28
CA ALA A 144 2.94 13.70 1.91
C ALA A 144 2.66 14.43 0.59
N ALA A 145 1.85 13.88 -0.32
CA ALA A 145 1.58 14.46 -1.64
C ALA A 145 0.98 15.89 -1.61
N CYS A 146 0.39 16.29 -0.47
CA CYS A 146 -0.17 17.64 -0.26
C CYS A 146 0.72 18.55 0.62
N LEU A 147 1.92 18.08 0.99
CA LEU A 147 2.87 18.79 1.83
C LEU A 147 4.04 19.31 0.98
N ASP A 148 4.70 20.34 1.46
CA ASP A 148 6.00 20.75 0.94
C ASP A 148 7.09 19.80 1.49
N ALA A 149 8.34 19.97 1.01
CA ALA A 149 9.44 19.10 1.43
C ALA A 149 9.68 19.13 2.95
N ALA A 150 9.50 20.28 3.59
CA ALA A 150 9.61 20.42 5.04
C ALA A 150 8.50 19.67 5.78
N GLY A 151 7.25 19.78 5.32
CA GLY A 151 6.11 19.06 5.88
C GLY A 151 6.22 17.54 5.69
N ALA A 152 6.71 17.08 4.53
CA ALA A 152 6.97 15.66 4.29
C ALA A 152 8.05 15.11 5.24
N ALA A 153 9.15 15.84 5.43
CA ALA A 153 10.20 15.46 6.38
C ALA A 153 9.69 15.46 7.83
N ALA A 154 8.85 16.42 8.21
CA ALA A 154 8.22 16.48 9.53
C ALA A 154 7.25 15.30 9.76
N LEU A 155 6.51 14.89 8.73
CA LEU A 155 5.64 13.71 8.76
C LEU A 155 6.47 12.43 9.00
N GLU A 156 7.55 12.24 8.24
CA GLU A 156 8.46 11.12 8.44
C GLU A 156 9.08 11.13 9.83
N ALA A 157 9.49 12.31 10.32
CA ALA A 157 10.07 12.43 11.64
C ALA A 157 9.09 12.11 12.77
N HIS A 158 7.83 12.46 12.62
CA HIS A 158 6.85 12.14 13.66
C HIS A 158 6.54 10.64 13.76
N PHE A 159 6.49 9.92 12.63
CA PHE A 159 6.04 8.53 12.60
C PHE A 159 7.15 7.49 12.56
N LEU A 160 8.32 7.85 12.01
CA LEU A 160 9.40 6.90 11.70
C LEU A 160 10.72 7.23 12.40
N ASP A 161 10.82 8.34 13.15
CA ASP A 161 12.00 8.63 13.96
C ASP A 161 11.99 7.78 15.24
N PRO A 162 13.01 6.92 15.46
CA PRO A 162 13.11 6.13 16.68
C PRO A 162 13.21 6.99 17.95
N GLU A 163 13.75 8.20 17.83
CA GLU A 163 14.00 9.13 18.94
C GLU A 163 12.86 10.13 19.14
N ALA A 164 11.79 10.08 18.32
CA ALA A 164 10.68 11.01 18.46
C ALA A 164 9.90 10.77 19.77
N PRO A 165 9.70 11.79 20.61
CA PRO A 165 8.78 11.68 21.74
C PRO A 165 7.37 11.39 21.22
N ASP A 166 6.73 10.37 21.80
CA ASP A 166 5.43 9.84 21.37
C ASP A 166 5.38 9.32 19.91
N ALA A 167 6.46 8.68 19.41
CA ALA A 167 6.47 8.01 18.11
C ALA A 167 5.18 7.19 17.92
N ALA A 168 4.33 7.65 16.99
CA ALA A 168 3.02 7.08 16.68
C ALA A 168 2.08 6.76 17.89
N ARG A 169 2.24 7.47 19.03
CA ARG A 169 1.55 7.19 20.32
C ARG A 169 1.72 5.75 20.80
N GLY A 170 2.96 5.27 20.87
CA GLY A 170 3.31 4.02 21.57
C GLY A 170 3.11 2.73 20.78
N CYS A 171 2.79 2.80 19.48
CA CYS A 171 2.81 1.64 18.59
C CYS A 171 3.51 2.06 17.29
N PRO A 172 4.67 1.47 16.97
CA PRO A 172 5.41 1.78 15.74
C PRO A 172 4.52 1.68 14.50
N ALA A 173 4.78 2.53 13.50
CA ALA A 173 4.00 2.54 12.26
C ALA A 173 3.94 1.16 11.57
N GLY A 174 5.01 0.38 11.66
CA GLY A 174 5.08 -0.98 11.15
C GLY A 174 4.19 -1.98 11.89
N GLU A 175 3.99 -1.83 13.20
CA GLU A 175 3.25 -2.82 14.00
C GLU A 175 1.74 -2.64 13.92
N MET A 176 1.28 -1.46 13.48
CA MET A 176 -0.14 -1.23 13.27
C MET A 176 -0.57 -1.58 11.83
N PRO A 177 -1.82 -2.01 11.61
CA PRO A 177 -2.35 -2.14 10.26
C PRO A 177 -2.37 -0.80 9.51
N ALA A 178 -2.02 -0.82 8.22
CA ALA A 178 -1.91 0.39 7.39
C ALA A 178 -3.17 1.27 7.37
N HIS A 179 -4.37 0.68 7.51
CA HIS A 179 -5.62 1.46 7.59
C HIS A 179 -5.71 2.31 8.88
N ARG A 180 -5.21 1.80 10.01
CA ARG A 180 -5.14 2.57 11.27
C ARG A 180 -4.05 3.63 11.18
N PHE A 181 -2.92 3.28 10.57
CA PHE A 181 -1.83 4.22 10.31
C PHE A 181 -2.32 5.41 9.47
N ARG A 182 -3.08 5.16 8.41
CA ARG A 182 -3.71 6.19 7.58
C ARG A 182 -4.53 7.19 8.39
N ALA A 183 -5.34 6.71 9.33
CA ALA A 183 -6.14 7.60 10.18
C ALA A 183 -5.26 8.49 11.08
N LYS A 184 -4.17 7.93 11.64
CA LYS A 184 -3.22 8.68 12.46
C LYS A 184 -2.44 9.71 11.64
N ALA A 185 -1.88 9.32 10.50
CA ALA A 185 -1.15 10.21 9.60
C ALA A 185 -2.03 11.37 9.11
N ARG A 186 -3.28 11.05 8.74
CA ARG A 186 -4.28 12.06 8.40
C ARG A 186 -4.56 13.04 9.52
N THR A 187 -4.76 12.54 10.73
CA THR A 187 -5.06 13.38 11.90
C THR A 187 -3.87 14.29 12.24
N TRP A 188 -2.65 13.78 12.13
CA TRP A 188 -1.43 14.57 12.32
C TRP A 188 -1.36 15.69 11.28
N ARG A 189 -1.52 15.35 9.99
CA ARG A 189 -1.50 16.33 8.90
C ARG A 189 -2.56 17.41 9.08
N GLU A 190 -3.78 17.04 9.46
CA GLU A 190 -4.88 17.98 9.70
C GLU A 190 -4.59 18.96 10.84
N ARG A 191 -3.84 18.55 11.87
CA ARG A 191 -3.44 19.43 12.99
C ARG A 191 -2.27 20.35 12.66
N HIS A 192 -1.32 19.87 11.86
CA HIS A 192 -0.08 20.59 11.58
C HIS A 192 -0.11 21.43 10.30
N HIS A 193 -1.04 21.15 9.36
CA HIS A 193 -1.11 21.82 8.06
C HIS A 193 -2.56 22.16 7.65
N ALA A 194 -3.14 23.19 8.29
CA ALA A 194 -4.52 23.65 8.03
C ALA A 194 -4.75 24.09 6.57
N GLU A 195 -3.76 24.69 5.91
CA GLU A 195 -3.83 25.10 4.49
C GLU A 195 -4.06 23.92 3.52
N SER A 196 -3.74 22.69 3.93
CA SER A 196 -3.98 21.48 3.13
C SER A 196 -5.46 21.12 2.98
N ILE A 197 -6.33 21.63 3.88
CA ILE A 197 -7.77 21.35 3.88
C ILE A 197 -8.46 22.12 2.75
N GLU A 198 -8.15 23.41 2.58
CA GLU A 198 -8.73 24.25 1.52
C GLU A 198 -8.22 23.83 0.14
N LYS A 199 -6.90 23.62 -0.02
CA LYS A 199 -6.30 23.14 -1.27
C LYS A 199 -6.87 21.78 -1.71
N ARG A 200 -7.17 20.87 -0.77
CA ARG A 200 -7.85 19.59 -1.07
C ARG A 200 -9.34 19.72 -1.30
N HIS A 201 -10.04 20.68 -0.68
CA HIS A 201 -11.44 20.92 -1.02
C HIS A 201 -11.56 21.35 -2.48
N VAL A 202 -10.68 22.25 -2.92
CA VAL A 202 -10.62 22.69 -4.33
C VAL A 202 -10.23 21.54 -5.27
N LYS A 203 -9.21 20.72 -4.93
CA LYS A 203 -8.80 19.56 -5.74
C LYS A 203 -9.85 18.44 -5.76
N GLY A 204 -10.44 18.11 -4.62
CA GLY A 204 -11.48 17.08 -4.49
C GLY A 204 -12.81 17.43 -5.16
N VAL A 205 -13.10 18.72 -5.35
CA VAL A 205 -14.21 19.18 -6.19
C VAL A 205 -13.91 18.94 -7.68
N ALA A 206 -12.65 19.06 -8.11
CA ALA A 206 -12.23 18.77 -9.48
C ALA A 206 -12.22 17.26 -9.79
N ASP A 207 -11.85 16.41 -8.83
CA ASP A 207 -11.76 14.94 -8.98
C ASP A 207 -13.11 14.21 -8.82
N ARG A 208 -14.23 14.96 -8.72
CA ARG A 208 -15.56 14.40 -8.55
C ARG A 208 -15.89 13.44 -9.70
N ARG A 209 -16.16 12.18 -9.38
CA ARG A 209 -16.55 11.19 -10.38
C ARG A 209 -17.43 10.11 -9.79
N VAL A 210 -18.30 9.58 -10.63
CA VAL A 210 -19.13 8.42 -10.31
C VAL A 210 -18.82 7.36 -11.35
N GLU A 211 -18.39 6.19 -10.89
CA GLU A 211 -18.08 5.04 -11.73
C GLU A 211 -19.17 3.98 -11.52
N PHE A 212 -19.72 3.49 -12.62
CA PHE A 212 -20.61 2.34 -12.65
C PHE A 212 -19.86 1.17 -13.29
N ARG A 213 -19.78 0.05 -12.59
CA ARG A 213 -19.11 -1.16 -13.08
C ARG A 213 -20.09 -2.34 -13.01
N PRO A 214 -20.49 -2.92 -14.16
CA PRO A 214 -21.29 -4.14 -14.14
C PRO A 214 -20.49 -5.30 -13.53
N ASP A 215 -21.19 -6.18 -12.80
CA ASP A 215 -20.67 -7.39 -12.18
C ASP A 215 -21.46 -8.63 -12.68
N GLN A 216 -21.07 -9.83 -12.25
CA GLN A 216 -21.80 -11.06 -12.58
C GLN A 216 -23.18 -11.09 -11.92
N ASP A 217 -24.07 -11.95 -12.43
CA ASP A 217 -25.41 -12.19 -11.88
C ASP A 217 -26.36 -10.98 -11.86
N GLY A 218 -26.18 -10.03 -12.79
CA GLY A 218 -27.05 -8.84 -12.89
C GLY A 218 -26.79 -7.80 -11.81
N MET A 219 -25.69 -7.96 -11.05
CA MET A 219 -25.26 -7.01 -10.04
C MET A 219 -24.34 -5.94 -10.64
N ALA A 220 -24.18 -4.80 -9.97
CA ALA A 220 -23.26 -3.76 -10.39
C ALA A 220 -22.74 -2.96 -9.19
N TRP A 221 -21.49 -2.52 -9.29
CA TRP A 221 -20.87 -1.62 -8.34
C TRP A 221 -21.09 -0.17 -8.77
N LEU A 222 -21.60 0.66 -7.86
CA LEU A 222 -21.66 2.11 -7.99
C LEU A 222 -20.69 2.74 -6.99
N SER A 223 -19.63 3.37 -7.48
CA SER A 223 -18.61 4.03 -6.66
C SER A 223 -18.59 5.53 -6.95
N ALA A 224 -18.66 6.36 -5.91
CA ALA A 224 -18.64 7.81 -6.05
C ALA A 224 -17.48 8.41 -5.25
N CYS A 225 -16.62 9.18 -5.92
CA CYS A 225 -15.62 10.04 -5.30
C CYS A 225 -16.17 11.45 -5.26
N LEU A 226 -16.55 11.92 -4.07
CA LEU A 226 -17.23 13.20 -3.83
C LEU A 226 -16.64 13.88 -2.59
N PRO A 227 -16.85 15.19 -2.39
CA PRO A 227 -16.58 15.86 -1.12
C PRO A 227 -17.25 15.11 0.04
N ALA A 228 -16.54 14.94 1.15
CA ALA A 228 -16.94 14.05 2.25
C ALA A 228 -18.36 14.30 2.77
N ALA A 229 -18.78 15.57 2.89
CA ALA A 229 -20.14 15.93 3.31
C ALA A 229 -21.22 15.41 2.32
N GLN A 230 -20.95 15.49 1.02
CA GLN A 230 -21.86 15.00 -0.02
C GLN A 230 -21.86 13.47 -0.10
N ALA A 231 -20.68 12.84 0.02
CA ALA A 231 -20.57 11.38 0.09
C ALA A 231 -21.36 10.82 1.29
N LEU A 232 -21.23 11.43 2.47
CA LEU A 232 -21.96 11.04 3.67
C LEU A 232 -23.48 11.27 3.51
N ALA A 233 -23.90 12.39 2.91
CA ALA A 233 -25.31 12.63 2.60
C ALA A 233 -25.88 11.62 1.59
N GLY A 234 -25.07 11.19 0.61
CA GLY A 234 -25.42 10.11 -0.33
C GLY A 234 -25.55 8.76 0.37
N TRP A 235 -24.57 8.40 1.20
CA TRP A 235 -24.58 7.18 2.02
C TRP A 235 -25.81 7.10 2.94
N ASN A 236 -26.12 8.18 3.66
CA ASN A 236 -27.27 8.23 4.57
C ASN A 236 -28.59 8.05 3.81
N ARG A 237 -28.72 8.65 2.62
CA ARG A 237 -29.91 8.49 1.76
C ARG A 237 -30.03 7.06 1.23
N LEU A 238 -28.95 6.46 0.72
CA LEU A 238 -28.93 5.06 0.28
C LEU A 238 -29.29 4.10 1.41
N THR A 239 -28.73 4.33 2.60
CA THR A 239 -29.02 3.51 3.80
C THR A 239 -30.48 3.65 4.23
N ALA A 240 -31.03 4.88 4.22
CA ALA A 240 -32.43 5.11 4.56
C ALA A 240 -33.37 4.44 3.56
N MET A 241 -33.10 4.56 2.26
CA MET A 241 -33.88 3.90 1.21
C MET A 241 -33.79 2.37 1.32
N SER A 242 -32.60 1.82 1.57
CA SER A 242 -32.42 0.38 1.80
C SER A 242 -33.25 -0.10 2.99
N ARG A 243 -33.24 0.63 4.10
CA ARG A 243 -34.05 0.29 5.29
C ARG A 243 -35.55 0.39 5.02
N SER A 244 -36.00 1.37 4.23
CA SER A 244 -37.43 1.46 3.85
C SER A 244 -37.88 0.34 2.92
N LEU A 245 -36.97 -0.23 2.12
CA LEU A 245 -37.25 -1.37 1.25
C LEU A 245 -37.18 -2.71 2.03
N GLN A 246 -36.52 -2.74 3.19
CA GLN A 246 -36.55 -3.85 4.14
C GLN A 246 -37.82 -3.82 5.01
N GLY A 247 -39.00 -3.73 4.37
CA GLY A 247 -40.29 -3.97 5.04
C GLY A 247 -40.35 -5.36 5.68
N PRO A 248 -41.29 -5.61 6.61
CA PRO A 248 -41.23 -6.75 7.53
C PRO A 248 -41.17 -8.06 6.75
N ARG A 249 -40.00 -8.72 6.79
CA ARG A 249 -39.88 -10.12 6.41
C ARG A 249 -40.82 -10.90 7.33
N SER A 250 -41.88 -11.47 6.76
CA SER A 250 -42.72 -12.46 7.43
C SER A 250 -41.84 -13.52 8.08
N PRO A 251 -42.02 -13.85 9.38
CA PRO A 251 -41.26 -14.93 9.98
C PRO A 251 -41.72 -16.25 9.34
N ALA A 252 -40.84 -16.85 8.55
CA ALA A 252 -40.93 -18.28 8.26
C ALA A 252 -40.58 -19.02 9.56
N LEU A 253 -41.59 -19.29 10.37
CA LEU A 253 -41.55 -20.27 11.45
C LEU A 253 -42.24 -21.54 10.93
N CYS A 254 -41.45 -22.60 10.76
CA CYS A 254 -41.92 -23.98 10.65
C CYS A 254 -42.78 -24.37 11.87
N PRO A 255 -43.75 -25.28 11.70
CA PRO A 255 -43.53 -26.70 12.08
C PRO A 255 -44.14 -27.66 11.02
N SER A 256 -43.80 -28.94 10.88
CA SER A 256 -43.17 -29.97 11.73
C SER A 256 -42.45 -30.96 10.82
#